data_AF-A0A2A7URM5-F1
#
_entry.id   AF-A0A2A7URM5-F1
#
_cell.length_a   1.000
_cell.length_b   1.000
_cell.length_c   1.000
_cell.angle_alpha   90.00
_cell.angle_beta   90.00
_cell.angle_gamma   90.00
#
_symmetry.space_group_name_H-M   'P 1'
#
loop_
_entity.id
_entity.type
_entity.pdbx_description
1 polymer ?
#
loop_
_entity_poly.entity_id
_entity_poly.type
_entity_poly.pdbx_seq_one_letter_code
_entity_poly.pdbx_strand_id
1 'polypeptide(L)'
;MMLTVLRRLEDVLVQVVRVVLLAFALVVLLALALWVWDSWRGSKPSSPDGAQPAALNWKDARLDLDYVVSETGRDLGQAGNQVPLTQRLADAQLRPSFQKADQLIRAFVNQDPAARARVEKDNSSRGLAPVHPLLAGSGAPDAALVQRLLKAEQESGCAGASAAAESAETEAAAAARSTEDEDSSWFSEPFDIPCAIHERAQMAESEHGAGSYAAYVQGLPAALEQVLGHAELGPRLQQQAVSHMVGTVLTNYTISFDQAARALRGDAEADSDDSLLNLYSKAAETAFWSMLMSLLVLVVMVVVFIRMERHLRVISERAVR
;
A
#
# COMPACT_ATOMS: atom_id res chain seq x y z
N MET A 1 47.82 44.71 -28.45
CA MET A 1 46.35 44.83 -28.32
C MET A 1 45.69 43.60 -27.68
N MET A 2 45.96 42.38 -28.13
CA MET A 2 45.39 41.14 -27.54
C MET A 2 45.66 40.93 -26.03
N LEU A 3 46.88 41.21 -25.55
CA LEU A 3 47.24 41.08 -24.13
C LEU A 3 46.52 42.07 -23.20
N THR A 4 46.13 43.23 -23.72
CA THR A 4 45.40 44.26 -22.96
C THR A 4 43.92 43.90 -22.83
N VAL A 5 43.35 43.24 -23.86
CA VAL A 5 41.97 42.75 -23.85
C VAL A 5 41.84 41.53 -22.93
N LEU A 6 42.80 40.60 -22.94
CA LEU A 6 42.84 39.45 -22.03
C LEU A 6 42.94 39.87 -20.55
N ARG A 7 43.77 40.87 -20.22
CA ARG A 7 43.83 41.41 -18.84
C ARG A 7 42.54 42.09 -18.40
N ARG A 8 41.87 42.81 -19.31
CA ARG A 8 40.53 43.38 -19.00
C ARG A 8 39.46 42.30 -18.82
N LEU A 9 39.53 41.22 -19.59
CA LEU A 9 38.63 40.07 -19.44
C LEU A 9 38.87 39.35 -18.11
N GLU A 10 40.13 39.18 -17.69
CA GLU A 10 40.50 38.61 -16.39
C GLU A 10 39.99 39.50 -15.24
N ASP A 11 40.19 40.82 -15.31
CA ASP A 11 39.66 41.76 -14.30
C ASP A 11 38.13 41.74 -14.23
N VAL A 12 37.45 41.71 -15.37
CA VAL A 12 35.98 41.60 -15.43
C VAL A 12 35.51 40.26 -14.87
N LEU A 13 36.19 39.15 -15.19
CA LEU A 13 35.85 37.84 -14.66
C LEU A 13 36.01 37.78 -13.14
N VAL A 14 37.11 38.32 -12.60
CA VAL A 14 37.35 38.42 -11.16
C VAL A 14 36.29 39.30 -10.49
N GLN A 15 35.87 40.38 -11.16
CA GLN A 15 34.82 41.26 -10.65
C GLN A 15 33.45 40.58 -10.65
N VAL A 16 33.12 39.80 -11.69
CA VAL A 16 31.90 38.97 -11.76
C VAL A 16 31.92 37.90 -10.66
N VAL A 17 33.04 37.19 -10.48
CA VAL A 17 33.19 36.19 -9.41
C VAL A 17 33.04 36.82 -8.03
N ARG A 18 33.62 38.02 -7.80
CA ARG A 18 33.42 38.76 -6.55
C ARG A 18 31.97 39.12 -6.32
N VAL A 19 31.26 39.60 -7.34
CA VAL A 19 29.83 39.94 -7.22
C VAL A 19 29.00 38.70 -6.94
N VAL A 20 29.29 37.57 -7.60
CA VAL A 20 28.61 36.29 -7.35
C VAL A 20 28.86 35.79 -5.92
N LEU A 21 30.10 35.86 -5.43
CA LEU A 21 30.43 35.50 -4.05
C LEU A 21 29.77 36.43 -3.03
N LEU A 22 29.66 37.72 -3.35
CA LEU A 22 29.02 38.71 -2.47
C LEU A 22 27.51 38.49 -2.43
N ALA A 23 26.88 38.22 -3.58
CA ALA A 23 25.47 37.83 -3.66
C ALA A 23 25.21 36.52 -2.91
N PHE A 24 26.09 35.52 -3.06
CA PHE A 24 26.01 34.26 -2.33
C PHE A 24 26.16 34.47 -0.82
N ALA A 25 27.14 35.26 -0.38
CA ALA A 25 27.30 35.62 1.03
C ALA A 25 26.07 36.34 1.58
N LEU A 26 25.45 37.21 0.78
CA LEU A 26 24.19 37.88 1.13
C LEU A 26 23.05 36.87 1.27
N VAL A 27 22.89 35.93 0.33
CA VAL A 27 21.88 34.87 0.40
C VAL A 27 22.09 33.97 1.61
N VAL A 28 23.33 33.57 1.90
CA VAL A 28 23.66 32.78 3.09
C VAL A 28 23.36 33.56 4.35
N LEU A 29 23.77 34.82 4.44
CA LEU A 29 23.46 35.67 5.60
C LEU A 29 21.97 35.90 5.77
N LEU A 30 21.21 36.02 4.68
CA LEU A 30 19.77 36.20 4.72
C LEU A 30 19.06 34.89 5.10
N ALA A 31 19.55 33.74 4.65
CA ALA A 31 19.10 32.43 5.11
C ALA A 31 19.43 32.19 6.59
N LEU A 32 20.63 32.60 7.04
CA LEU A 32 21.03 32.54 8.46
C LEU A 32 20.20 33.49 9.31
N ALA A 33 19.91 34.70 8.81
CA ALA A 33 19.05 35.67 9.48
C ALA A 33 17.61 35.18 9.55
N LEU A 34 17.08 34.59 8.47
CA LEU A 34 15.75 33.97 8.47
C LEU A 34 15.71 32.75 9.39
N TRP A 35 16.75 31.93 9.44
CA TRP A 35 16.86 30.80 10.36
C TRP A 35 16.99 31.23 11.83
N VAL A 36 17.77 32.27 12.11
CA VAL A 36 17.86 32.87 13.46
C VAL A 36 16.55 33.56 13.84
N TRP A 37 15.88 34.18 12.88
CA TRP A 37 14.59 34.84 13.10
C TRP A 37 13.46 33.84 13.30
N ASP A 38 13.47 32.72 12.57
CA ASP A 38 12.55 31.60 12.75
C ASP A 38 12.84 30.87 14.07
N SER A 39 14.11 30.71 14.47
CA SER A 39 14.45 30.19 15.81
C SER A 39 14.05 31.12 16.96
N TRP A 40 14.01 32.44 16.72
CA TRP A 40 13.52 33.42 17.70
C TRP A 40 11.99 33.59 17.72
N ARG A 41 11.31 33.51 16.56
CA ARG A 41 9.83 33.64 16.45
C ARG A 41 9.10 32.30 16.59
N GLY A 42 9.78 31.19 16.43
CA GLY A 42 9.25 29.83 16.49
C GLY A 42 9.38 29.19 17.86
N SER A 43 9.08 29.92 18.94
CA SER A 43 8.48 29.27 20.12
C SER A 43 6.97 29.22 19.94
N LYS A 44 6.52 28.49 18.89
CA LYS A 44 5.32 27.69 19.10
C LYS A 44 5.71 26.68 20.19
N PRO A 45 4.86 26.41 21.20
CA PRO A 45 5.15 25.38 22.17
C PRO A 45 5.42 24.10 21.39
N SER A 46 6.70 23.73 21.32
CA SER A 46 7.11 22.41 20.92
C SER A 46 6.46 21.49 21.94
N SER A 47 5.56 20.62 21.46
CA SER A 47 5.42 19.31 22.06
C SER A 47 6.82 18.82 22.42
N PRO A 48 7.03 18.32 23.65
CA PRO A 48 8.35 17.91 24.06
C PRO A 48 8.78 16.79 23.11
N ASP A 49 9.85 17.01 22.34
CA ASP A 49 10.88 16.00 22.08
C ASP A 49 11.90 16.46 21.03
N GLY A 50 12.93 17.12 21.54
CA GLY A 50 14.30 16.99 21.02
C GLY A 50 15.15 16.09 21.93
N ALA A 51 14.52 15.23 22.74
CA ALA A 51 15.24 14.22 23.49
C ALA A 51 15.63 13.10 22.51
N GLN A 52 16.87 12.60 22.60
CA GLN A 52 17.10 11.18 22.27
C GLN A 52 15.94 10.40 22.89
N PRO A 53 15.27 9.44 22.20
CA PRO A 53 14.12 8.76 22.77
C PRO A 53 14.54 8.30 24.16
N ALA A 54 13.97 8.97 25.17
CA ALA A 54 14.44 8.81 26.54
C ALA A 54 14.37 7.31 26.78
N ALA A 55 15.49 6.69 27.17
CA ALA A 55 15.57 5.24 27.30
C ALA A 55 14.32 4.79 28.05
N LEU A 56 13.42 4.09 27.33
CA LEU A 56 12.06 3.84 27.80
C LEU A 56 12.19 3.25 29.20
N ASN A 57 11.65 3.97 30.19
CA ASN A 57 11.86 3.62 31.58
C ASN A 57 10.90 2.47 31.92
N TRP A 58 11.25 1.26 31.46
CA TRP A 58 10.45 0.05 31.57
C TRP A 58 10.12 -0.33 33.02
N LYS A 59 10.86 0.19 34.00
CA LYS A 59 10.57 -0.02 35.42
C LYS A 59 9.30 0.69 35.88
N ASP A 60 8.96 1.83 35.27
CA ASP A 60 7.79 2.64 35.60
C ASP A 60 6.67 2.50 34.55
N ALA A 61 6.93 1.77 33.47
CA ALA A 61 5.94 1.45 32.46
C ALA A 61 4.83 0.59 33.08
N ARG A 62 3.69 1.22 33.35
CA ARG A 62 2.47 0.50 33.73
C ARG A 62 1.90 -0.13 32.47
N LEU A 63 2.23 -1.41 32.29
CA LEU A 63 1.55 -2.26 31.32
C LEU A 63 0.06 -2.20 31.61
N ASP A 64 -0.74 -1.97 30.59
CA ASP A 64 -2.18 -2.08 30.69
C ASP A 64 -2.54 -3.56 30.82
N LEU A 65 -2.65 -4.00 32.08
CA LEU A 65 -2.96 -5.39 32.40
C LEU A 65 -4.39 -5.73 31.99
N ASP A 66 -5.30 -4.76 31.95
CA ASP A 66 -6.67 -4.95 31.48
C ASP A 66 -6.67 -5.17 29.95
N TYR A 67 -5.87 -4.39 29.21
CA TYR A 67 -5.62 -4.64 27.79
C TYR A 67 -5.02 -6.03 27.57
N VAL A 68 -3.95 -6.40 28.29
CA VAL A 68 -3.31 -7.72 28.15
C VAL A 68 -4.29 -8.85 28.45
N VAL A 69 -5.10 -8.75 29.50
CA VAL A 69 -6.12 -9.77 29.83
C VAL A 69 -7.23 -9.80 28.78
N SER A 70 -7.65 -8.65 28.27
CA SER A 70 -8.70 -8.57 27.24
C SER A 70 -8.24 -9.14 25.90
N GLU A 71 -7.03 -8.80 25.45
CA GLU A 71 -6.44 -9.32 24.21
C GLU A 71 -6.08 -10.79 24.36
N THR A 72 -5.50 -11.22 25.49
CA THR A 72 -5.23 -12.65 25.75
C THR A 72 -6.53 -13.44 25.81
N GLY A 73 -7.59 -12.91 26.40
CA GLY A 73 -8.92 -13.52 26.39
C GLY A 73 -9.52 -13.60 24.99
N ARG A 74 -9.28 -12.59 24.16
CA ARG A 74 -9.68 -12.58 22.75
C ARG A 74 -8.92 -13.63 21.94
N ASP A 75 -7.61 -13.69 22.09
CA ASP A 75 -6.72 -14.63 21.41
C ASP A 75 -7.05 -16.09 21.79
N LEU A 76 -7.38 -16.34 23.06
CA LEU A 76 -7.78 -17.66 23.55
C LEU A 76 -9.23 -18.03 23.22
N GLY A 77 -10.14 -17.05 23.12
CA GLY A 77 -11.57 -17.27 22.87
C GLY A 77 -11.93 -17.58 21.40
N GLN A 78 -11.06 -17.25 20.45
CA GLN A 78 -11.34 -17.31 19.01
C GLN A 78 -11.04 -18.66 18.34
N ALA A 79 -10.23 -19.53 18.97
CA ALA A 79 -9.81 -20.80 18.35
C ALA A 79 -10.95 -21.83 18.17
N GLY A 80 -12.12 -21.62 18.81
CA GLY A 80 -13.24 -22.56 18.78
C GLY A 80 -14.60 -21.98 18.38
N ASN A 81 -14.69 -20.68 18.05
CA ASN A 81 -15.97 -19.99 17.85
C ASN A 81 -16.10 -19.34 16.46
N GLN A 82 -15.31 -19.81 15.50
CA GLN A 82 -15.35 -19.37 14.11
C GLN A 82 -16.65 -19.83 13.45
N VAL A 83 -17.46 -18.87 13.00
CA VAL A 83 -18.70 -19.17 12.28
C VAL A 83 -18.35 -19.64 10.87
N PRO A 84 -18.75 -20.86 10.44
CA PRO A 84 -18.44 -21.39 9.11
C PRO A 84 -18.92 -20.46 7.99
N LEU A 85 -18.18 -20.40 6.87
CA LEU A 85 -18.55 -19.71 5.64
C LEU A 85 -19.98 -20.05 5.24
N THR A 86 -20.34 -21.32 5.25
CA THR A 86 -21.67 -21.78 4.83
C THR A 86 -22.78 -21.13 5.65
N GLN A 87 -22.57 -20.89 6.95
CA GLN A 87 -23.54 -20.18 7.79
C GLN A 87 -23.60 -18.69 7.44
N ARG A 88 -22.44 -18.06 7.19
CA ARG A 88 -22.36 -16.64 6.78
C ARG A 88 -23.00 -16.40 5.41
N LEU A 89 -22.88 -17.34 4.48
CA LEU A 89 -23.53 -17.26 3.15
C LEU A 89 -25.04 -17.55 3.22
N ALA A 90 -25.50 -18.33 4.20
CA ALA A 90 -26.91 -18.59 4.44
C ALA A 90 -27.62 -17.43 5.17
N ASP A 91 -26.87 -16.52 5.80
CA ASP A 91 -27.39 -15.35 6.50
C ASP A 91 -28.04 -14.36 5.52
N ALA A 92 -29.32 -14.05 5.74
CA ALA A 92 -30.10 -13.12 4.92
C ALA A 92 -29.55 -11.69 4.89
N GLN A 93 -28.81 -11.26 5.93
CA GLN A 93 -28.26 -9.90 6.00
C GLN A 93 -26.91 -9.78 5.27
N LEU A 94 -26.12 -10.85 5.23
CA LEU A 94 -24.77 -10.84 4.65
C LEU A 94 -24.76 -11.33 3.20
N ARG A 95 -25.64 -12.28 2.87
CA ARG A 95 -25.74 -12.87 1.54
C ARG A 95 -25.85 -11.85 0.41
N PRO A 96 -26.67 -10.78 0.48
CA PRO A 96 -26.76 -9.82 -0.61
C PRO A 96 -25.43 -9.13 -0.92
N SER A 97 -24.63 -8.85 0.11
CA SER A 97 -23.31 -8.24 -0.05
C SER A 97 -22.31 -9.22 -0.69
N PHE A 98 -22.32 -10.49 -0.29
CA PHE A 98 -21.54 -11.54 -0.97
C PHE A 98 -21.96 -11.70 -2.44
N GLN A 99 -23.26 -11.75 -2.72
CA GLN A 99 -23.78 -11.84 -4.08
C GLN A 99 -23.33 -10.65 -4.93
N LYS A 100 -23.43 -9.43 -4.39
CA LYS A 100 -23.00 -8.21 -5.10
C LYS A 100 -21.49 -8.21 -5.35
N ALA A 101 -20.68 -8.58 -4.37
CA ALA A 101 -19.22 -8.66 -4.52
C ALA A 101 -18.81 -9.71 -5.57
N ASP A 102 -19.39 -10.91 -5.53
CA ASP A 102 -19.15 -11.98 -6.50
C ASP A 102 -19.57 -11.55 -7.91
N GLN A 103 -20.73 -10.91 -8.07
CA GLN A 103 -21.21 -10.38 -9.34
C GLN A 103 -20.29 -9.29 -9.91
N LEU A 104 -19.82 -8.34 -9.09
CA LEU A 104 -18.92 -7.28 -9.53
C LEU A 104 -17.60 -7.84 -10.03
N ILE A 105 -17.00 -8.79 -9.29
CA ILE A 105 -15.74 -9.43 -9.68
C ILE A 105 -15.94 -10.25 -10.96
N ARG A 106 -17.00 -11.06 -11.04
CA ARG A 106 -17.29 -11.86 -12.25
C ARG A 106 -17.58 -10.98 -13.46
N ALA A 107 -18.35 -9.91 -13.31
CA ALA A 107 -18.63 -8.98 -14.40
C ALA A 107 -17.36 -8.30 -14.91
N PHE A 108 -16.46 -7.93 -13.99
CA PHE A 108 -15.17 -7.37 -14.35
C PHE A 108 -14.29 -8.42 -15.07
N VAL A 109 -14.13 -9.62 -14.51
CA VAL A 109 -13.30 -10.68 -15.10
C VAL A 109 -13.80 -11.09 -16.49
N ASN A 110 -15.11 -11.14 -16.69
CA ASN A 110 -15.74 -11.55 -17.95
C ASN A 110 -15.95 -10.41 -18.95
N GLN A 111 -15.38 -9.22 -18.70
CA GLN A 111 -15.50 -8.07 -19.61
C GLN A 111 -14.86 -8.35 -20.99
N ASP A 112 -13.71 -9.02 -21.01
CA ASP A 112 -13.06 -9.52 -22.23
C ASP A 112 -12.63 -10.99 -22.04
N PRO A 113 -13.49 -11.96 -22.41
CA PRO A 113 -13.20 -13.38 -22.23
C PRO A 113 -11.97 -13.86 -23.01
N ALA A 114 -11.68 -13.25 -24.16
CA ALA A 114 -10.57 -13.64 -25.02
C ALA A 114 -9.22 -13.18 -24.45
N ALA A 115 -9.16 -11.95 -23.93
CA ALA A 115 -8.00 -11.46 -23.20
C ALA A 115 -7.80 -12.23 -21.89
N ARG A 116 -8.90 -12.52 -21.16
CA ARG A 116 -8.86 -13.27 -19.91
C ARG A 116 -8.28 -14.67 -20.11
N ALA A 117 -8.76 -15.42 -21.10
CA ALA A 117 -8.26 -16.77 -21.37
C ALA A 117 -6.75 -16.80 -21.68
N ARG A 118 -6.21 -15.74 -22.29
CA ARG A 118 -4.76 -15.59 -22.53
C ARG A 118 -4.01 -15.38 -21.22
N VAL A 119 -4.46 -14.43 -20.40
CA VAL A 119 -3.84 -14.13 -19.10
C VAL A 119 -3.82 -15.37 -18.20
N GLU A 120 -4.93 -16.10 -18.09
CA GLU A 120 -4.99 -17.30 -17.25
C GLU A 120 -4.09 -18.42 -17.77
N LYS A 121 -4.01 -18.59 -19.10
CA LYS A 121 -3.08 -19.55 -19.72
C LYS A 121 -1.63 -19.19 -19.45
N ASP A 122 -1.26 -17.92 -19.61
CA ASP A 122 0.11 -17.43 -19.42
C ASP A 122 0.55 -17.55 -17.94
N ASN A 123 -0.39 -17.53 -16.99
CA ASN A 123 -0.15 -17.65 -15.56
C ASN A 123 -0.42 -19.06 -15.00
N SER A 124 -0.73 -20.06 -15.83
CA SER A 124 -1.08 -21.42 -15.40
C SER A 124 -2.20 -21.45 -14.34
N SER A 125 -3.21 -20.60 -14.50
CA SER A 125 -4.36 -20.50 -13.59
C SER A 125 -5.67 -20.93 -14.27
N ARG A 126 -6.61 -21.48 -13.48
CA ARG A 126 -7.93 -21.93 -13.96
C ARG A 126 -8.99 -20.81 -13.94
N GLY A 127 -8.66 -19.59 -13.52
CA GLY A 127 -9.59 -18.48 -13.40
C GLY A 127 -10.49 -18.58 -12.16
N LEU A 128 -11.75 -18.20 -12.30
CA LEU A 128 -12.73 -18.18 -11.21
C LEU A 128 -13.40 -19.54 -11.01
N ALA A 129 -13.60 -19.92 -9.73
CA ALA A 129 -14.49 -21.03 -9.38
C ALA A 129 -15.94 -20.77 -9.83
N PRO A 130 -16.77 -21.80 -9.99
CA PRO A 130 -18.21 -21.66 -10.21
C PRO A 130 -18.89 -20.76 -9.16
N VAL A 131 -20.09 -20.27 -9.46
CA VAL A 131 -20.84 -19.47 -8.48
C VAL A 131 -21.24 -20.38 -7.33
N HIS A 132 -20.94 -19.98 -6.10
CA HIS A 132 -21.33 -20.78 -4.94
C HIS A 132 -22.86 -20.94 -4.91
N PRO A 133 -23.42 -22.15 -4.74
CA PRO A 133 -24.84 -22.43 -4.91
C PRO A 133 -25.72 -21.73 -3.87
N LEU A 134 -25.17 -21.43 -2.67
CA LEU A 134 -25.86 -20.56 -1.69
C LEU A 134 -25.98 -19.10 -2.11
N LEU A 135 -25.16 -18.65 -3.07
CA LEU A 135 -25.26 -17.33 -3.68
C LEU A 135 -26.12 -17.33 -4.93
N ALA A 136 -26.47 -18.50 -5.48
CA ALA A 136 -27.33 -18.61 -6.65
C ALA A 136 -28.79 -18.22 -6.31
N GLY A 137 -29.39 -17.40 -7.17
CA GLY A 137 -30.78 -16.95 -7.03
C GLY A 137 -31.04 -15.95 -5.89
N SER A 138 -32.26 -15.44 -5.83
CA SER A 138 -32.71 -14.44 -4.85
C SER A 138 -33.48 -15.04 -3.65
N GLY A 139 -33.86 -16.31 -3.72
CA GLY A 139 -34.61 -17.00 -2.66
C GLY A 139 -33.71 -17.53 -1.55
N ALA A 140 -34.27 -17.73 -0.35
CA ALA A 140 -33.55 -18.33 0.78
C ALA A 140 -32.92 -19.70 0.37
N PRO A 141 -31.70 -20.01 0.85
CA PRO A 141 -31.04 -21.23 0.45
C PRO A 141 -31.75 -22.46 1.05
N ASP A 142 -31.73 -23.58 0.33
CA ASP A 142 -32.28 -24.84 0.82
C ASP A 142 -31.52 -25.32 2.07
N ALA A 143 -32.24 -25.62 3.14
CA ALA A 143 -31.68 -26.07 4.41
C ALA A 143 -30.92 -27.41 4.26
N ALA A 144 -31.36 -28.30 3.37
CA ALA A 144 -30.68 -29.57 3.13
C ALA A 144 -29.32 -29.37 2.44
N LEU A 145 -29.25 -28.42 1.49
CA LEU A 145 -28.00 -28.01 0.87
C LEU A 145 -27.04 -27.37 1.88
N VAL A 146 -27.53 -26.44 2.71
CA VAL A 146 -26.73 -25.78 3.76
C VAL A 146 -26.12 -26.82 4.72
N GLN A 147 -26.87 -27.83 5.16
CA GLN A 147 -26.34 -28.87 6.04
C GLN A 147 -25.26 -29.74 5.37
N ARG A 148 -25.42 -30.07 4.09
CA ARG A 148 -24.41 -30.84 3.34
C ARG A 148 -23.10 -30.05 3.22
N LEU A 149 -23.19 -28.77 2.86
CA LEU A 149 -22.03 -27.90 2.71
C LEU A 149 -21.34 -27.65 4.06
N LEU A 150 -22.09 -27.47 5.15
CA LEU A 150 -21.54 -27.36 6.49
C LEU A 150 -20.71 -28.59 6.88
N LYS A 151 -21.21 -29.79 6.56
CA LYS A 151 -20.48 -31.02 6.84
C LYS A 151 -19.17 -31.08 6.04
N ALA A 152 -19.21 -30.73 4.76
CA ALA A 152 -18.01 -30.68 3.92
C ALA A 152 -17.01 -29.63 4.42
N GLU A 153 -17.50 -28.48 4.90
CA GLU A 153 -16.68 -27.43 5.48
C GLU A 153 -15.99 -27.87 6.79
N GLN A 154 -16.68 -28.66 7.61
CA GLN A 154 -16.09 -29.23 8.83
C GLN A 154 -14.98 -30.24 8.53
N GLU A 155 -15.07 -30.96 7.41
CA GLU A 155 -14.11 -31.99 7.03
C GLU A 155 -12.87 -31.41 6.34
N SER A 156 -13.05 -30.40 5.48
CA SER A 156 -11.99 -29.90 4.58
C SER A 156 -11.89 -28.37 4.52
N GLY A 157 -12.49 -27.68 5.48
CA GLY A 157 -12.50 -26.22 5.55
C GLY A 157 -13.27 -25.56 4.40
N CYS A 158 -12.99 -24.28 4.18
CA CYS A 158 -13.65 -23.47 3.18
C CYS A 158 -13.52 -24.01 1.74
N ALA A 159 -12.37 -24.59 1.39
CA ALA A 159 -12.15 -25.30 0.12
C ALA A 159 -12.98 -26.60 0.00
N GLY A 160 -13.31 -27.24 1.11
CA GLY A 160 -14.22 -28.38 1.16
C GLY A 160 -15.66 -28.03 0.82
N ALA A 161 -16.13 -26.90 1.36
CA ALA A 161 -17.47 -26.40 1.06
C ALA A 161 -17.62 -26.02 -0.42
N SER A 162 -16.60 -25.39 -1.00
CA SER A 162 -16.63 -24.99 -2.42
C SER A 162 -16.58 -26.19 -3.37
N ALA A 163 -15.76 -27.19 -3.09
CA ALA A 163 -15.74 -28.44 -3.85
C ALA A 163 -17.06 -29.24 -3.71
N ALA A 164 -17.65 -29.26 -2.51
CA ALA A 164 -18.96 -29.87 -2.28
C ALA A 164 -20.10 -29.11 -3.01
N ALA A 165 -19.96 -27.80 -3.14
CA ALA A 165 -20.86 -26.95 -3.90
C ALA A 165 -20.77 -27.22 -5.41
N GLU A 166 -19.55 -27.35 -5.95
CA GLU A 166 -19.30 -27.68 -7.35
C GLU A 166 -19.80 -29.09 -7.70
N SER A 167 -19.62 -30.05 -6.80
CA SER A 167 -20.19 -31.40 -6.96
C SER A 167 -21.73 -31.43 -6.94
N ALA A 168 -22.37 -30.58 -6.12
CA ALA A 168 -23.83 -30.47 -6.09
C ALA A 168 -24.43 -29.87 -7.38
N GLU A 169 -23.73 -28.93 -8.04
CA GLU A 169 -24.12 -28.43 -9.36
C GLU A 169 -23.79 -29.42 -10.48
N THR A 170 -22.67 -30.14 -10.37
CA THR A 170 -22.27 -31.12 -11.39
C THR A 170 -23.06 -32.41 -11.32
N GLU A 171 -23.62 -32.84 -10.18
CA GLU A 171 -24.62 -33.94 -10.15
C GLU A 171 -25.89 -33.58 -10.94
N ALA A 172 -26.26 -32.30 -11.00
CA ALA A 172 -27.33 -31.81 -11.87
C ALA A 172 -26.89 -31.66 -13.35
N ALA A 173 -25.59 -31.51 -13.62
CA ALA A 173 -25.00 -31.34 -14.95
C ALA A 173 -24.32 -32.62 -15.53
N ALA A 174 -24.21 -33.70 -14.75
CA ALA A 174 -23.54 -34.96 -15.09
C ALA A 174 -24.22 -35.73 -16.21
N ALA A 175 -25.38 -35.27 -16.68
CA ALA A 175 -25.97 -35.74 -17.93
C ALA A 175 -25.24 -35.22 -19.19
N ALA A 176 -24.25 -34.32 -19.08
CA ALA A 176 -23.72 -33.60 -20.25
C ALA A 176 -22.22 -33.61 -20.50
N ARG A 177 -21.30 -33.94 -19.56
CA ARG A 177 -19.85 -33.91 -19.89
C ARG A 177 -19.02 -34.94 -19.14
N SER A 178 -18.47 -35.86 -19.92
CA SER A 178 -17.30 -36.67 -19.59
C SER A 178 -16.31 -36.52 -20.75
N THR A 179 -15.27 -35.70 -20.56
CA THR A 179 -13.97 -35.77 -21.25
C THR A 179 -13.23 -34.44 -21.03
N GLU A 180 -11.98 -34.53 -20.56
CA GLU A 180 -10.90 -33.51 -20.52
C GLU A 180 -10.42 -33.19 -19.09
N ASP A 181 -9.71 -34.11 -18.43
CA ASP A 181 -9.12 -33.86 -17.10
C ASP A 181 -7.77 -34.58 -16.86
N GLU A 182 -6.90 -34.66 -17.88
CA GLU A 182 -5.52 -35.19 -17.69
C GLU A 182 -4.42 -34.11 -17.73
N ASP A 183 -4.62 -32.97 -18.40
CA ASP A 183 -3.61 -31.88 -18.52
C ASP A 183 -3.68 -30.83 -17.41
N SER A 184 -4.62 -30.97 -16.48
CA SER A 184 -5.03 -29.86 -15.61
C SER A 184 -4.37 -29.90 -14.21
N SER A 185 -3.57 -30.91 -13.88
CA SER A 185 -2.95 -31.07 -12.55
C SER A 185 -1.83 -30.07 -12.21
N TRP A 186 -1.26 -29.40 -13.22
CA TRP A 186 -0.24 -28.35 -13.03
C TRP A 186 -0.84 -26.94 -12.84
N PHE A 187 -2.14 -26.77 -13.10
CA PHE A 187 -2.80 -25.48 -12.94
C PHE A 187 -3.20 -25.23 -11.49
N SER A 188 -3.12 -23.96 -11.07
CA SER A 188 -3.66 -23.55 -9.76
C SER A 188 -5.15 -23.82 -9.67
N GLU A 189 -5.63 -24.13 -8.45
CA GLU A 189 -7.06 -24.31 -8.19
C GLU A 189 -7.86 -23.06 -8.62
N PRO A 190 -9.12 -23.24 -9.05
CA PRO A 190 -9.99 -22.12 -9.38
C PRO A 190 -10.14 -21.19 -8.17
N PHE A 191 -10.10 -19.88 -8.41
CA PHE A 191 -10.16 -18.90 -7.34
C PHE A 191 -11.59 -18.79 -6.78
N ASP A 192 -11.76 -19.12 -5.51
CA ASP A 192 -13.03 -19.01 -4.78
C ASP A 192 -13.16 -17.62 -4.13
N ILE A 193 -14.06 -16.79 -4.68
CA ILE A 193 -14.33 -15.44 -4.19
C ILE A 193 -14.96 -15.47 -2.78
N PRO A 194 -16.08 -16.17 -2.53
CA PRO A 194 -16.67 -16.26 -1.18
C PRO A 194 -15.68 -16.65 -0.10
N CYS A 195 -14.83 -17.63 -0.40
CA CYS A 195 -13.83 -18.14 0.52
C CYS A 195 -12.78 -17.08 0.86
N ALA A 196 -12.20 -16.45 -0.18
CA ALA A 196 -11.21 -15.39 0.01
C ALA A 196 -11.77 -14.19 0.80
N ILE A 197 -13.03 -13.81 0.56
CA ILE A 197 -13.70 -12.75 1.34
C ILE A 197 -13.89 -13.19 2.78
N HIS A 198 -14.33 -14.43 3.01
CA HIS A 198 -14.59 -14.95 4.34
C HIS A 198 -13.33 -15.00 5.20
N GLU A 199 -12.21 -15.51 4.67
CA GLU A 199 -10.94 -15.55 5.40
C GLU A 199 -10.50 -14.15 5.85
N ARG A 200 -10.62 -13.14 4.97
CA ARG A 200 -10.27 -11.75 5.31
C ARG A 200 -11.23 -11.12 6.31
N ALA A 201 -12.53 -11.33 6.12
CA ALA A 201 -13.55 -10.82 7.05
C ALA A 201 -13.46 -11.49 8.43
N GLN A 202 -13.08 -12.76 8.48
CA GLN A 202 -12.85 -13.51 9.70
C GLN A 202 -11.60 -12.99 10.43
N MET A 203 -10.53 -12.70 9.69
CA MET A 203 -9.36 -12.02 10.26
C MET A 203 -9.76 -10.66 10.85
N ALA A 204 -10.55 -9.85 10.14
CA ALA A 204 -11.07 -8.59 10.66
C ALA A 204 -11.96 -8.76 11.92
N GLU A 205 -12.71 -9.87 12.03
CA GLU A 205 -13.48 -10.23 13.23
C GLU A 205 -12.58 -10.57 14.41
N SER A 206 -11.52 -11.33 14.15
CA SER A 206 -10.51 -11.62 15.16
C SER A 206 -9.79 -10.34 15.61
N GLU A 207 -9.52 -9.39 14.71
CA GLU A 207 -8.74 -8.19 14.99
C GLU A 207 -9.53 -7.00 15.55
N HIS A 208 -10.82 -6.91 15.22
CA HIS A 208 -11.66 -5.76 15.59
C HIS A 208 -12.88 -6.10 16.44
N GLY A 209 -13.13 -7.38 16.70
CA GLY A 209 -14.21 -7.84 17.58
C GLY A 209 -15.56 -7.99 16.87
N ALA A 210 -16.60 -8.25 17.67
CA ALA A 210 -17.91 -8.59 17.15
C ALA A 210 -18.50 -7.49 16.25
N GLY A 211 -19.03 -7.89 15.09
CA GLY A 211 -19.68 -7.00 14.13
C GLY A 211 -18.76 -6.45 13.04
N SER A 212 -17.42 -6.55 13.19
CA SER A 212 -16.51 -6.13 12.12
C SER A 212 -16.60 -7.03 10.89
N TYR A 213 -16.90 -8.33 11.04
CA TYR A 213 -17.19 -9.23 9.92
C TYR A 213 -18.30 -8.67 9.02
N ALA A 214 -19.42 -8.30 9.64
CA ALA A 214 -20.58 -7.78 8.93
C ALA A 214 -20.25 -6.45 8.26
N ALA A 215 -19.58 -5.54 8.97
CA ALA A 215 -19.15 -4.27 8.40
C ALA A 215 -18.19 -4.44 7.21
N TYR A 216 -17.22 -5.36 7.31
CA TYR A 216 -16.27 -5.67 6.26
C TYR A 216 -16.98 -6.16 4.99
N VAL A 217 -17.84 -7.17 5.13
CA VAL A 217 -18.57 -7.78 4.00
C VAL A 217 -19.56 -6.77 3.39
N GLN A 218 -20.25 -5.98 4.21
CA GLN A 218 -21.23 -5.01 3.72
C GLN A 218 -20.58 -3.80 3.02
N GLY A 219 -19.39 -3.37 3.46
CA GLY A 219 -18.65 -2.28 2.83
C GLY A 219 -17.92 -2.68 1.54
N LEU A 220 -17.58 -3.97 1.38
CA LEU A 220 -16.75 -4.47 0.29
C LEU A 220 -17.31 -4.15 -1.12
N PRO A 221 -18.62 -4.33 -1.42
CA PRO A 221 -19.15 -4.02 -2.74
C PRO A 221 -18.93 -2.57 -3.19
N ALA A 222 -19.04 -1.60 -2.26
CA ALA A 222 -18.82 -0.20 -2.59
C ALA A 222 -17.34 0.08 -2.92
N ALA A 223 -16.41 -0.56 -2.22
CA ALA A 223 -14.98 -0.48 -2.52
C ALA A 223 -14.66 -1.12 -3.88
N LEU A 224 -15.25 -2.29 -4.18
CA LEU A 224 -15.09 -2.96 -5.46
C LEU A 224 -15.59 -2.11 -6.63
N GLU A 225 -16.75 -1.47 -6.50
CA GLU A 225 -17.28 -0.55 -7.53
C GLU A 225 -16.29 0.59 -7.85
N GLN A 226 -15.66 1.17 -6.82
CA GLN A 226 -14.69 2.25 -7.00
C GLN A 226 -13.39 1.77 -7.65
N VAL A 227 -12.84 0.64 -7.19
CA VAL A 227 -11.54 0.14 -7.68
C VAL A 227 -11.66 -0.45 -9.08
N LEU A 228 -12.68 -1.28 -9.32
CA LEU A 228 -12.89 -1.93 -10.62
C LEU A 228 -13.39 -0.94 -11.69
N GLY A 229 -14.12 0.11 -11.27
CA GLY A 229 -14.56 1.20 -12.14
C GLY A 229 -13.50 2.28 -12.40
N HIS A 230 -12.33 2.22 -11.77
CA HIS A 230 -11.32 3.26 -11.90
C HIS A 230 -10.62 3.20 -13.26
N ALA A 231 -10.63 4.32 -13.99
CA ALA A 231 -10.17 4.39 -15.38
C ALA A 231 -8.72 3.92 -15.61
N GLU A 232 -7.82 4.20 -14.66
CA GLU A 232 -6.40 3.82 -14.75
C GLU A 232 -6.10 2.43 -14.19
N LEU A 233 -6.89 1.94 -13.23
CA LEU A 233 -6.61 0.67 -12.54
C LEU A 233 -7.28 -0.50 -13.26
N GLY A 234 -8.48 -0.30 -13.80
CA GLY A 234 -9.23 -1.33 -14.52
C GLY A 234 -8.40 -2.04 -15.60
N PRO A 235 -7.77 -1.31 -16.55
CA PRO A 235 -6.95 -1.94 -17.58
C PRO A 235 -5.75 -2.71 -17.04
N ARG A 236 -5.15 -2.25 -15.93
CA ARG A 236 -4.00 -2.92 -15.29
C ARG A 236 -4.43 -4.18 -14.55
N LEU A 237 -5.58 -4.14 -13.88
CA LEU A 237 -6.17 -5.29 -13.18
C LEU A 237 -6.60 -6.38 -14.17
N GLN A 238 -7.05 -6.02 -15.37
CA GLN A 238 -7.39 -6.99 -16.43
C GLN A 238 -6.19 -7.81 -16.92
N GLN A 239 -4.97 -7.28 -16.79
CA GLN A 239 -3.73 -7.97 -17.21
C GLN A 239 -3.20 -8.96 -16.17
N GLN A 240 -3.79 -9.00 -14.97
CA GLN A 240 -3.36 -9.86 -13.87
C GLN A 240 -4.23 -11.12 -13.84
N ALA A 241 -3.64 -12.25 -13.41
CA ALA A 241 -4.41 -13.43 -13.07
C ALA A 241 -5.46 -13.11 -11.99
N VAL A 242 -6.62 -13.76 -12.07
CA VAL A 242 -7.76 -13.50 -11.16
C VAL A 242 -7.35 -13.55 -9.68
N SER A 243 -6.59 -14.56 -9.29
CA SER A 243 -6.15 -14.74 -7.90
C SER A 243 -5.33 -13.55 -7.38
N HIS A 244 -4.38 -13.07 -8.19
CA HIS A 244 -3.56 -11.91 -7.86
C HIS A 244 -4.37 -10.62 -7.85
N MET A 245 -5.26 -10.45 -8.83
CA MET A 245 -6.14 -9.29 -8.93
C MET A 245 -7.04 -9.16 -7.70
N VAL A 246 -7.83 -10.19 -7.39
CA VAL A 246 -8.77 -10.16 -6.25
C VAL A 246 -8.00 -10.09 -4.94
N GLY A 247 -6.91 -10.86 -4.80
CA GLY A 247 -6.06 -10.84 -3.62
C GLY A 247 -5.46 -9.45 -3.33
N THR A 248 -5.03 -8.73 -4.36
CA THR A 248 -4.50 -7.36 -4.20
C THR A 248 -5.59 -6.41 -3.73
N VAL A 249 -6.78 -6.46 -4.35
CA VAL A 249 -7.90 -5.59 -3.99
C VAL A 249 -8.38 -5.85 -2.56
N LEU A 250 -8.57 -7.12 -2.18
CA LEU A 250 -8.96 -7.51 -0.82
C LEU A 250 -7.90 -7.11 0.21
N THR A 251 -6.61 -7.24 -0.13
CA THR A 251 -5.53 -6.82 0.77
C THR A 251 -5.57 -5.32 1.02
N ASN A 252 -5.65 -4.51 -0.04
CA ASN A 252 -5.73 -3.06 0.09
C ASN A 252 -7.00 -2.60 0.84
N TYR A 253 -8.13 -3.29 0.62
CA TYR A 253 -9.36 -3.04 1.35
C TYR A 253 -9.25 -3.42 2.83
N THR A 254 -8.54 -4.51 3.16
CA THR A 254 -8.31 -4.89 4.56
C THR A 254 -7.47 -3.83 5.27
N ILE A 255 -6.39 -3.37 4.64
CA ILE A 255 -5.54 -2.30 5.20
C ILE A 255 -6.36 -1.02 5.46
N SER A 256 -7.23 -0.61 4.52
CA SER A 256 -8.06 0.58 4.72
C SER A 256 -9.12 0.36 5.79
N PHE A 257 -9.66 -0.85 5.92
CA PHE A 257 -10.57 -1.23 7.00
C PHE A 257 -9.88 -1.15 8.36
N ASP A 258 -8.65 -1.65 8.48
CA ASP A 258 -7.87 -1.60 9.73
C ASP A 258 -7.57 -0.14 10.13
N GLN A 259 -7.27 0.72 9.16
CA GLN A 259 -7.09 2.15 9.39
C GLN A 259 -8.38 2.80 9.90
N ALA A 260 -9.53 2.48 9.29
CA ALA A 260 -10.82 2.97 9.75
C ALA A 260 -11.13 2.47 11.17
N ALA A 261 -10.82 1.22 11.48
CA ALA A 261 -11.02 0.66 12.82
C ALA A 261 -10.12 1.32 13.88
N ARG A 262 -8.85 1.61 13.55
CA ARG A 262 -7.94 2.38 14.42
C ARG A 262 -8.47 3.81 14.66
N ALA A 263 -8.97 4.46 13.61
CA ALA A 263 -9.58 5.79 13.73
C ALA A 263 -10.80 5.77 14.65
N LEU A 264 -11.65 4.75 14.57
CA LEU A 264 -12.82 4.59 15.44
C LEU A 264 -12.46 4.33 16.92
N ARG A 265 -11.31 3.72 17.19
CA ARG A 265 -10.79 3.52 18.56
C ARG A 265 -10.22 4.79 19.18
N GLY A 266 -9.97 5.82 18.38
CA GLY A 266 -9.26 7.02 18.81
C GLY A 266 -7.74 6.85 18.86
N ASP A 267 -7.20 5.72 18.35
CA ASP A 267 -5.76 5.49 18.19
C ASP A 267 -5.16 6.38 17.08
N ALA A 268 -6.02 6.94 16.23
CA ALA A 268 -5.63 8.00 15.32
C ALA A 268 -5.51 9.32 16.11
N GLU A 269 -4.39 9.48 16.83
CA GLU A 269 -3.91 10.82 17.14
C GLU A 269 -3.78 11.61 15.82
N ALA A 270 -4.10 12.90 15.91
CA ALA A 270 -4.17 13.86 14.83
C ALA A 270 -2.89 13.88 13.97
N ASP A 271 -2.89 13.11 12.88
CA ASP A 271 -1.82 13.18 11.86
C ASP A 271 -2.40 13.40 10.45
N SER A 272 -3.64 13.89 10.39
CA SER A 272 -4.41 14.02 9.14
C SER A 272 -4.21 15.34 8.39
N ASP A 273 -3.07 16.02 8.49
CA ASP A 273 -2.77 17.17 7.61
C ASP A 273 -1.29 17.33 7.18
N ASP A 274 -0.33 16.61 7.76
CA ASP A 274 1.10 16.90 7.49
C ASP A 274 1.84 15.88 6.62
N SER A 275 1.19 14.81 6.12
CA SER A 275 1.91 13.72 5.42
C SER A 275 2.59 14.15 4.10
N LEU A 276 1.95 15.01 3.30
CA LEU A 276 2.52 15.48 2.03
C LEU A 276 3.56 16.59 2.21
N LEU A 277 3.34 17.50 3.17
CA LEU A 277 4.28 18.58 3.46
C LEU A 277 5.53 18.07 4.21
N ASN A 278 5.42 17.02 5.04
CA ASN A 278 6.61 16.38 5.65
C ASN A 278 7.46 15.60 4.64
N LEU A 279 6.84 14.99 3.64
CA LEU A 279 7.55 14.38 2.51
C LEU A 279 8.25 15.45 1.66
N TYR A 280 7.59 16.58 1.43
CA TYR A 280 8.15 17.70 0.68
C TYR A 280 9.25 18.44 1.47
N SER A 281 9.12 18.59 2.79
CA SER A 281 10.13 19.25 3.63
C SER A 281 11.41 18.42 3.74
N LYS A 282 11.31 17.10 3.96
CA LYS A 282 12.47 16.19 3.99
C LYS A 282 13.14 16.04 2.62
N ALA A 283 12.36 16.01 1.54
CA ALA A 283 12.91 15.99 0.17
C ALA A 283 13.52 17.34 -0.24
N ALA A 284 12.91 18.46 0.16
CA ALA A 284 13.43 19.80 -0.13
C ALA A 284 14.69 20.13 0.67
N GLU A 285 14.78 19.68 1.93
CA GLU A 285 15.96 19.91 2.76
C GLU A 285 17.17 19.14 2.25
N THR A 286 17.00 17.88 1.84
CA THR A 286 18.06 17.09 1.21
C THR A 286 18.45 17.63 -0.16
N ALA A 287 17.49 18.08 -0.98
CA ALA A 287 17.75 18.75 -2.25
C ALA A 287 18.52 20.07 -2.05
N PHE A 288 18.13 20.89 -1.06
CA PHE A 288 18.80 22.15 -0.74
C PHE A 288 20.24 21.94 -0.26
N TRP A 289 20.48 21.00 0.65
CA TRP A 289 21.82 20.66 1.12
C TRP A 289 22.71 20.10 0.00
N SER A 290 22.17 19.28 -0.90
CA SER A 290 22.92 18.76 -2.04
C SER A 290 23.29 19.86 -3.05
N MET A 291 22.38 20.80 -3.32
CA MET A 291 22.63 21.93 -4.22
C MET A 291 23.63 22.93 -3.62
N LEU A 292 23.58 23.14 -2.30
CA LEU A 292 24.55 23.95 -1.56
C LEU A 292 25.95 23.33 -1.62
N MET A 293 26.06 22.01 -1.37
CA MET A 293 27.33 21.29 -1.43
C MET A 293 27.90 21.26 -2.85
N SER A 294 27.07 21.07 -3.89
CA SER A 294 27.55 21.08 -5.27
C SER A 294 28.09 22.44 -5.68
N LEU A 295 27.45 23.52 -5.21
CA LEU A 295 27.89 24.89 -5.49
C LEU A 295 29.20 25.23 -4.76
N LEU A 296 29.36 24.76 -3.52
CA LEU A 296 30.58 24.95 -2.74
C LEU A 296 31.78 24.23 -3.38
N VAL A 297 31.58 23.00 -3.88
CA VAL A 297 32.60 22.26 -4.64
C VAL A 297 33.01 23.02 -5.91
N LEU A 298 32.05 23.59 -6.64
CA LEU A 298 32.33 24.37 -7.85
C LEU A 298 33.15 25.62 -7.54
N VAL A 299 32.84 26.34 -6.46
CA VAL A 299 33.61 27.52 -6.02
C VAL A 299 35.03 27.13 -5.62
N VAL A 300 35.20 26.04 -4.87
CA VAL A 300 36.54 25.54 -4.49
C VAL A 300 37.35 25.14 -5.74
N MET A 301 36.74 24.47 -6.71
CA MET A 301 37.40 24.15 -7.98
C MET A 301 37.88 25.39 -8.71
N VAL A 302 37.05 26.45 -8.80
CA VAL A 302 37.42 27.70 -9.47
C VAL A 302 38.59 28.38 -8.74
N VAL A 303 38.59 28.39 -7.41
CA VAL A 303 39.70 28.93 -6.61
C VAL A 303 40.99 28.12 -6.80
N VAL A 304 40.89 26.80 -6.86
CA VAL A 304 42.03 25.91 -7.15
C VAL A 304 42.57 26.18 -8.55
N PHE A 305 41.71 26.34 -9.56
CA PHE A 305 42.13 26.68 -10.93
C PHE A 305 42.84 28.03 -11.00
N ILE A 306 42.31 29.07 -10.35
CA ILE A 306 42.98 30.39 -10.26
C ILE A 306 44.33 30.26 -9.55
N ARG A 307 44.42 29.45 -8.50
CA ARG A 307 45.68 29.19 -7.78
C ARG A 307 46.68 28.40 -8.63
N MET A 308 46.22 27.42 -9.40
CA MET A 308 47.06 26.65 -10.33
C MET A 308 47.58 27.50 -11.47
N GLU A 309 46.75 28.36 -12.06
CA GLU A 309 47.19 29.32 -13.06
C GLU A 309 48.25 30.28 -12.51
N ARG A 310 48.06 30.77 -11.28
CA ARG A 310 49.05 31.63 -10.62
C ARG A 310 50.38 30.90 -10.40
N HIS A 311 50.34 29.63 -9.99
CA HIS A 311 51.53 28.80 -9.85
C HIS A 311 52.21 28.49 -11.19
N LEU A 312 51.43 28.21 -12.24
CA LEU A 312 51.96 27.95 -13.60
C LEU A 312 52.60 29.20 -14.20
N ARG A 313 52.01 30.40 -14.01
CA ARG A 313 52.62 31.67 -14.43
C ARG A 313 53.95 31.90 -13.71
N VAL A 314 54.03 31.64 -12.40
CA VAL A 314 55.28 31.77 -11.61
C VAL A 314 56.35 30.76 -12.06
N ILE A 315 55.97 29.54 -12.43
CA ILE A 315 56.91 28.55 -12.99
C ILE A 315 57.38 28.97 -14.39
N SER A 316 56.49 29.49 -15.23
CA SER A 316 56.85 29.99 -16.57
C SER A 316 57.79 31.20 -16.53
N GLU A 317 57.65 32.08 -15.54
CA GLU A 317 58.55 33.22 -15.32
C GLU A 317 59.94 32.79 -14.82
N ARG A 318 60.03 31.65 -14.12
CA ARG A 318 61.31 31.05 -13.71
C ARG A 318 62.00 30.27 -14.83
N ALA A 319 61.26 29.79 -15.83
CA ALA A 319 61.81 29.05 -16.97
C ALA A 319 62.36 29.95 -18.09
N VAL A 320 62.09 31.26 -18.05
CA VAL A 320 62.54 32.27 -19.05
C VAL A 320 63.77 33.07 -18.55
N ARG A 321 64.24 32.82 -17.31
CA ARG A 321 65.54 33.28 -16.81
C ARG A 321 66.56 32.14 -16.85
#